data_AF-T1G6L6-F1
#
_entry.id   AF-T1G6L6-F1
#
_cell.length_a   1.000
_cell.length_b   1.000
_cell.length_c   1.000
_cell.angle_alpha   90.00
_cell.angle_beta   90.00
_cell.angle_gamma   90.00
#
_symmetry.space_group_name_H-M   'P 1'
#
loop_
_entity.id
_entity.type
_entity.pdbx_description
1 polymer ?
#
loop_
_entity_poly.entity_id
_entity_poly.type
_entity_poly.pdbx_seq_one_letter_code
_entity_poly.pdbx_strand_id
1 'polypeptide(L)'
;LISSLGLYPEHRRPDRDNFITVNLINVSPANYFFFSTLPPSDAKLNASNLPYDYGSITQQSPKYLSWNNQPTMTAKDKLFQSSMGQRVQLSFLDKSTLNQLYCYSSCSSRPDCSNNGFPDSNNCNRCICPDGYAGNLCQYYAPHNEQSIFGYHYRYFYCY
;
A
#
# COMPACT_ATOMS: atom_id res chain seq x y z
N LEU A 1 5.83 4.66 -14.11
CA LEU A 1 6.57 3.46 -13.67
C LEU A 1 5.74 2.61 -12.72
N ILE A 2 5.36 3.10 -11.53
CA ILE A 2 4.59 2.29 -10.55
C ILE A 2 3.20 1.90 -11.04
N SER A 3 2.46 2.80 -11.69
CA SER A 3 1.15 2.46 -12.28
C SER A 3 1.22 1.48 -13.46
N SER A 4 2.38 1.36 -14.11
CA SER A 4 2.61 0.34 -15.14
C SER A 4 2.71 -1.07 -14.53
N LEU A 5 3.00 -1.17 -13.23
CA LEU A 5 2.99 -2.41 -12.45
C LEU A 5 1.60 -2.71 -11.83
N GLY A 6 0.54 -2.02 -12.26
CA GLY A 6 -0.81 -2.25 -11.76
C GLY A 6 -1.12 -1.66 -10.38
N LEU A 7 -0.22 -0.87 -9.80
CA LEU A 7 -0.50 -0.10 -8.58
C LEU A 7 -1.16 1.24 -8.93
N TYR A 8 -2.41 1.41 -8.48
CA TYR A 8 -3.19 2.62 -8.72
C TYR A 8 -2.97 3.66 -7.60
N PRO A 9 -3.25 4.95 -7.86
CA PRO A 9 -3.17 5.97 -6.82
C PRO A 9 -4.11 5.66 -5.65
N GLU A 10 -3.54 5.44 -4.46
CA GLU A 10 -4.28 5.04 -3.26
C GLU A 10 -5.40 6.04 -2.89
N HIS A 11 -5.18 7.34 -3.13
CA HIS A 11 -6.17 8.41 -2.88
C HIS A 11 -7.37 8.39 -3.82
N ARG A 12 -7.36 7.54 -4.86
CA ARG A 12 -8.46 7.35 -5.81
C ARG A 12 -9.20 6.03 -5.61
N ARG A 13 -8.89 5.25 -4.57
CA ARG A 13 -9.67 4.04 -4.27
C ARG A 13 -11.16 4.36 -4.08
N PRO A 14 -12.08 3.43 -4.41
CA PRO A 14 -13.51 3.63 -4.21
C PRO A 14 -13.90 3.87 -2.74
N ASP A 15 -13.17 3.29 -1.79
CA ASP A 15 -13.39 3.39 -0.35
C ASP A 15 -12.61 4.54 0.32
N ARG A 16 -11.84 5.33 -0.44
CA ARG A 16 -10.91 6.34 0.11
C ARG A 16 -11.57 7.38 1.00
N ASP A 17 -12.84 7.70 0.75
CA ASP A 17 -13.61 8.68 1.54
C ASP A 17 -13.89 8.19 2.97
N ASN A 18 -13.61 6.93 3.32
CA ASN A 18 -13.58 6.44 4.70
C ASN A 18 -12.31 6.84 5.45
N PHE A 19 -11.23 7.18 4.75
CA PHE A 19 -9.88 7.32 5.29
C PHE A 19 -9.31 8.73 5.15
N ILE A 20 -9.66 9.44 4.07
CA ILE A 20 -9.23 10.82 3.82
C ILE A 20 -10.43 11.71 3.51
N THR A 21 -10.22 13.02 3.67
CA THR A 21 -11.10 14.08 3.17
C THR A 21 -10.39 14.82 2.05
N VAL A 22 -11.05 14.96 0.89
CA VAL A 22 -10.55 15.78 -0.22
C VAL A 22 -11.10 17.20 -0.12
N ASN A 23 -10.21 18.18 0.00
CA ASN A 23 -10.54 19.59 0.10
C ASN A 23 -10.48 20.26 -1.28
N LEU A 24 -11.50 20.06 -2.11
CA LEU A 24 -11.53 20.59 -3.49
C LEU A 24 -11.43 22.13 -3.56
N ILE A 25 -11.78 22.86 -2.49
CA ILE A 25 -11.57 24.31 -2.41
C ILE A 25 -10.09 24.71 -2.57
N ASN A 26 -9.17 23.81 -2.24
CA ASN A 26 -7.72 24.00 -2.38
C ASN A 26 -7.18 23.49 -3.73
N VAL A 27 -8.05 23.05 -4.64
CA VAL A 27 -7.71 22.50 -5.97
C VAL A 27 -8.30 23.38 -7.08
N SER A 28 -7.54 23.64 -8.14
CA SER A 28 -8.10 24.32 -9.32
C SER A 28 -9.16 23.43 -10.01
N PRO A 29 -10.32 23.96 -10.45
CA PRO A 29 -11.37 23.16 -11.10
C PRO A 29 -10.88 22.27 -12.26
N ALA A 30 -9.88 22.73 -13.02
CA ALA A 30 -9.27 21.94 -14.11
C ALA A 30 -8.62 20.62 -13.63
N ASN A 31 -8.31 20.50 -12.34
CA ASN A 31 -7.64 19.35 -11.74
C ASN A 31 -8.58 18.42 -10.95
N TYR A 32 -9.88 18.71 -10.85
CA TYR A 32 -10.83 17.89 -10.06
C TYR A 32 -10.85 16.41 -10.47
N PHE A 33 -10.64 16.13 -11.76
CA PHE A 33 -10.58 14.75 -12.27
C PHE A 33 -9.48 13.90 -11.61
N PHE A 34 -8.37 14.49 -11.16
CA PHE A 34 -7.30 13.74 -10.48
C PHE A 34 -7.64 13.29 -9.06
N PHE A 35 -8.79 13.74 -8.54
CA PHE A 35 -9.31 13.40 -7.22
C PHE A 35 -10.59 12.55 -7.28
N SER A 36 -11.12 12.27 -8.47
CA SER A 36 -12.25 11.35 -8.60
C SER A 36 -11.85 9.93 -8.25
N THR A 37 -12.74 9.18 -7.61
CA THR A 37 -12.53 7.76 -7.33
C THR A 37 -12.54 6.96 -8.63
N LEU A 38 -11.80 5.86 -8.64
CA LEU A 38 -11.85 4.89 -9.72
C LEU A 38 -13.10 4.00 -9.58
N PRO A 39 -13.57 3.36 -10.67
CA PRO A 39 -14.74 2.48 -10.62
C PRO A 39 -14.48 1.24 -9.75
N PRO A 40 -15.43 0.83 -8.88
CA PRO A 40 -15.30 -0.40 -8.09
C PRO A 40 -15.15 -1.68 -8.94
N SER A 41 -15.56 -1.66 -10.19
CA SER A 41 -15.47 -2.81 -11.10
C SER A 41 -14.06 -3.03 -11.67
N ASP A 42 -13.10 -2.14 -11.39
CA ASP A 42 -11.72 -2.38 -11.81
C ASP A 42 -11.14 -3.54 -11.01
N ALA A 43 -11.02 -4.70 -11.66
CA ALA A 43 -10.57 -5.96 -11.06
C ALA A 43 -9.20 -5.84 -10.37
N LYS A 44 -8.39 -4.83 -10.72
CA LYS A 44 -7.09 -4.58 -10.11
C LYS A 44 -7.16 -3.77 -8.81
N LEU A 45 -8.26 -3.05 -8.55
CA LEU A 45 -8.55 -2.43 -7.26
C LEU A 45 -9.11 -3.44 -6.25
N ASN A 46 -9.82 -4.45 -6.75
CA ASN A 46 -10.41 -5.53 -5.95
C ASN A 46 -9.47 -6.73 -5.73
N ALA A 47 -8.34 -6.79 -6.43
CA ALA A 47 -7.38 -7.89 -6.32
C ALA A 47 -6.85 -8.04 -4.88
N SER A 48 -6.87 -6.95 -4.13
CA SER A 48 -6.36 -6.83 -2.78
C SER A 48 -7.48 -6.37 -1.86
N ASN A 49 -8.15 -7.30 -1.15
CA ASN A 49 -8.96 -7.01 0.05
C ASN A 49 -8.12 -6.42 1.20
N LEU A 50 -7.16 -5.55 0.86
CA LEU A 50 -6.18 -4.96 1.73
C LEU A 50 -6.73 -3.65 2.31
N PRO A 51 -6.34 -3.31 3.55
CA PRO A 51 -6.70 -2.05 4.16
C PRO A 51 -6.12 -0.86 3.37
N TYR A 52 -6.67 0.32 3.61
CA TYR A 52 -6.19 1.57 3.01
C TYR A 52 -4.79 1.91 3.54
N ASP A 53 -3.87 2.25 2.64
CA ASP A 53 -2.47 2.46 2.98
C ASP A 53 -2.02 3.93 2.81
N TYR A 54 -2.10 4.70 3.90
CA TYR A 54 -1.57 6.07 3.91
C TYR A 54 -0.07 6.16 3.56
N GLY A 55 0.69 5.09 3.81
CA GLY A 55 2.12 5.01 3.51
C GLY A 55 2.44 4.44 2.14
N SER A 56 1.44 4.08 1.32
CA SER A 56 1.66 3.57 -0.03
C SER A 56 2.49 4.56 -0.84
N ILE A 57 3.39 4.02 -1.66
CA ILE A 57 4.17 4.80 -2.63
C ILE A 57 3.27 5.55 -3.62
N THR A 58 2.04 5.08 -3.84
CA THR A 58 1.06 5.69 -4.73
C THR A 58 0.14 6.68 -4.03
N GLN A 59 0.19 6.77 -2.68
CA GLN A 59 -0.53 7.78 -1.94
C GLN A 59 0.05 9.16 -2.26
N GLN A 60 -0.80 10.07 -2.70
CA GLN A 60 -0.38 11.43 -3.01
C GLN A 60 -0.15 12.24 -1.73
N SER A 61 0.73 13.24 -1.82
CA SER A 61 1.03 14.09 -0.68
C SER A 61 -0.19 14.92 -0.25
N PRO A 62 -0.25 15.37 1.02
CA PRO A 62 -1.39 16.16 1.51
C PRO A 62 -1.69 17.43 0.70
N LYS A 63 -0.70 17.95 -0.04
CA LYS A 63 -0.80 19.19 -0.84
C LYS A 63 -0.76 18.93 -2.35
N TYR A 64 -0.97 17.70 -2.79
CA TYR A 64 -0.98 17.35 -4.22
C TYR A 64 -1.92 18.27 -5.01
N LEU A 65 -1.42 18.89 -6.09
CA LEU A 65 -2.15 19.84 -6.94
C LEU A 65 -2.82 21.03 -6.22
N SER A 66 -2.29 21.41 -5.05
CA SER A 66 -2.76 22.59 -4.30
C SER A 66 -2.45 23.89 -5.06
N TRP A 67 -3.41 24.80 -5.17
CA TRP A 67 -3.18 26.13 -5.76
C TRP A 67 -2.75 27.18 -4.72
N ASN A 68 -3.03 26.95 -3.44
CA ASN A 68 -2.82 27.90 -2.34
C ASN A 68 -1.88 27.38 -1.25
N ASN A 69 -1.16 26.28 -1.52
CA ASN A 69 -0.28 25.62 -0.56
C ASN A 69 -0.99 25.07 0.70
N GLN A 70 -2.33 25.00 0.69
CA GLN A 70 -3.13 24.36 1.73
C GLN A 70 -3.37 22.87 1.39
N PRO A 71 -3.63 22.01 2.39
CA PRO A 71 -3.87 20.59 2.14
C PRO A 71 -5.08 20.35 1.23
N THR A 72 -4.88 19.63 0.13
CA THR A 72 -5.93 19.13 -0.75
C THR A 72 -6.47 17.79 -0.24
N MET A 73 -5.72 17.09 0.61
CA MET A 73 -6.15 15.88 1.28
C MET A 73 -5.75 15.89 2.75
N THR A 74 -6.68 15.53 3.62
CA THR A 74 -6.47 15.39 5.05
C THR A 74 -6.81 13.97 5.49
N ALA A 75 -5.94 13.32 6.25
CA ALA A 75 -6.25 12.02 6.85
C ALA A 75 -7.31 12.20 7.94
N LYS A 76 -8.33 11.33 7.96
CA LYS A 76 -9.36 11.36 9.01
C LYS A 76 -8.78 11.02 10.38
N ASP A 77 -7.86 10.06 10.41
CA ASP A 77 -7.00 9.84 11.57
C ASP A 77 -5.70 10.63 11.39
N LYS A 78 -5.48 11.58 12.30
CA LYS A 78 -4.36 12.52 12.26
C LYS A 78 -3.01 11.83 12.44
N LEU A 79 -2.96 10.65 13.07
CA LEU A 79 -1.72 9.89 13.25
C LEU A 79 -1.10 9.48 11.92
N PHE A 80 -1.90 9.33 10.86
CA PHE A 80 -1.42 8.93 9.54
C PHE A 80 -1.14 10.11 8.59
N GLN A 81 -1.42 11.35 9.01
CA GLN A 81 -1.30 12.52 8.14
C GLN A 81 0.12 12.71 7.58
N SER A 82 1.14 12.42 8.38
CA SER A 82 2.56 12.51 8.00
C SER A 82 3.07 11.34 7.18
N SER A 83 2.32 10.23 7.11
CA SER A 83 2.68 9.06 6.32
C SER A 83 2.40 9.26 4.82
N MET A 84 1.45 10.14 4.50
CA MET A 84 1.02 10.43 3.13
C MET A 84 2.10 11.10 2.30
N GLY A 85 2.29 10.62 1.06
CA GLY A 85 3.16 11.27 0.07
C GLY A 85 4.63 10.86 0.14
N GLN A 86 4.98 9.85 0.94
CA GLN A 86 6.34 9.29 0.96
C GLN A 86 6.74 8.79 -0.44
N ARG A 87 8.02 8.94 -0.79
CA ARG A 87 8.59 8.50 -2.09
C ARG A 87 9.86 7.66 -1.93
N VAL A 88 10.06 7.09 -0.74
CA VAL A 88 11.30 6.39 -0.36
C VAL A 88 11.26 4.93 -0.79
N GLN A 89 10.18 4.22 -0.50
CA GLN A 89 10.09 2.77 -0.74
C GLN A 89 8.65 2.29 -0.88
N LEU A 90 8.48 1.11 -1.49
CA LEU A 90 7.20 0.39 -1.46
C LEU A 90 6.81 0.07 -0.02
N SER A 91 5.56 0.30 0.32
CA SER A 91 4.99 -0.15 1.59
C SER A 91 4.88 -1.67 1.63
N PHE A 92 4.52 -2.21 2.80
CA PHE A 92 4.20 -3.64 2.92
C PHE A 92 3.04 -4.04 2.00
N LEU A 93 1.99 -3.22 1.94
CA LEU A 93 0.80 -3.50 1.14
C LEU A 93 1.05 -3.33 -0.36
N ASP A 94 1.89 -2.37 -0.76
CA ASP A 94 2.35 -2.26 -2.15
C ASP A 94 3.05 -3.56 -2.59
N LYS A 95 3.93 -4.12 -1.74
CA LYS A 95 4.64 -5.38 -2.01
C LYS A 95 3.68 -6.57 -2.05
N SER A 96 2.71 -6.62 -1.15
CA SER A 96 1.68 -7.66 -1.13
C SER A 96 0.87 -7.66 -2.43
N THR A 97 0.41 -6.48 -2.88
CA THR A 97 -0.34 -6.34 -4.13
C THR A 97 0.50 -6.78 -5.32
N LEU A 98 1.77 -6.36 -5.41
CA LEU A 98 2.66 -6.80 -6.48
C LEU A 98 2.91 -8.32 -6.43
N ASN A 99 3.07 -8.92 -5.24
CA ASN A 99 3.22 -10.36 -5.07
C ASN A 99 2.00 -11.13 -5.61
N GLN A 100 0.80 -10.64 -5.31
CA GLN A 100 -0.44 -11.21 -5.83
C GLN A 100 -0.55 -11.08 -7.35
N LEU A 101 -0.16 -9.93 -7.92
CA LEU A 101 -0.26 -9.69 -9.36
C LEU A 101 0.76 -10.47 -10.19
N TYR A 102 1.99 -10.62 -9.69
CA TYR A 102 3.10 -11.10 -10.53
C TYR A 102 3.75 -12.39 -10.05
N CYS A 103 3.71 -12.69 -8.75
CA CYS A 103 4.35 -13.89 -8.21
C CYS A 103 3.34 -14.99 -7.87
N TYR A 104 2.08 -14.87 -8.32
CA TYR A 104 1.02 -15.82 -7.96
C TYR A 104 1.43 -17.28 -8.24
N SER A 105 2.08 -17.51 -9.38
CA SER A 105 2.46 -18.85 -9.85
C SER A 105 3.88 -19.28 -9.50
N SER A 106 4.66 -18.50 -8.73
CA SER A 106 6.05 -18.86 -8.39
C SER A 106 6.15 -20.10 -7.51
N CYS A 107 5.09 -20.43 -6.77
CA CYS A 107 5.06 -21.56 -5.85
C CYS A 107 3.96 -22.55 -6.25
N SER A 108 4.28 -23.84 -6.33
CA SER A 108 3.29 -24.90 -6.60
C SER A 108 2.26 -25.06 -5.48
N SER A 109 2.68 -24.82 -4.24
CA SER A 109 1.82 -24.74 -3.07
C SER A 109 2.22 -23.53 -2.24
N ARG A 110 1.24 -22.90 -1.57
CA ARG A 110 1.42 -21.64 -0.87
C ARG A 110 1.06 -21.79 0.59
N PRO A 111 1.86 -21.24 1.51
CA PRO A 111 1.53 -21.26 2.92
C PRO A 111 0.34 -20.34 3.19
N ASP A 112 -0.53 -20.77 4.11
CA ASP A 112 -1.57 -19.91 4.67
C ASP A 112 -0.93 -18.92 5.66
N CYS A 113 -0.81 -17.67 5.24
CA CYS A 113 -0.21 -16.61 6.04
C CYS A 113 -1.23 -16.03 7.03
N SER A 114 -0.85 -15.95 8.30
CA SER A 114 -1.62 -15.29 9.36
C SER A 114 -1.41 -13.78 9.35
N ASN A 115 -2.28 -13.05 10.05
CA ASN A 115 -2.12 -11.61 10.35
C ASN A 115 -1.86 -10.71 9.12
N ASN A 116 -2.50 -11.02 7.99
CA ASN A 116 -2.32 -10.30 6.71
C ASN A 116 -0.89 -10.38 6.14
N GLY A 117 -0.11 -11.38 6.53
CA GLY A 117 1.11 -11.76 5.80
C GLY A 117 0.79 -12.23 4.38
N PHE A 118 1.80 -12.23 3.50
CA PHE A 118 1.66 -12.80 2.15
C PHE A 118 2.80 -13.77 1.84
N PRO A 119 2.60 -14.78 0.97
CA PRO A 119 3.62 -15.78 0.66
C PRO A 119 4.92 -15.17 0.12
N ASP A 120 6.06 -15.63 0.63
CA ASP A 120 7.35 -15.31 0.03
C ASP A 120 7.51 -16.10 -1.27
N SER A 121 7.56 -15.40 -2.41
CA SER A 121 7.71 -16.03 -3.71
C SER A 121 9.06 -16.73 -3.89
N ASN A 122 10.08 -16.31 -3.13
CA ASN A 122 11.42 -16.90 -3.19
C ASN A 122 11.59 -18.06 -2.20
N ASN A 123 10.63 -18.25 -1.29
CA ASN A 123 10.61 -19.35 -0.35
C ASN A 123 9.18 -19.77 -0.04
N CYS A 124 8.70 -20.77 -0.79
CA CYS A 124 7.33 -21.28 -0.74
C CYS A 124 6.92 -21.94 0.59
N ASN A 125 7.78 -21.95 1.61
CA ASN A 125 7.48 -22.48 2.94
C ASN A 125 7.37 -21.39 4.02
N ARG A 126 7.41 -20.11 3.63
CA ARG A 126 7.26 -18.99 4.56
C ARG A 126 6.47 -17.82 3.97
N CYS A 127 6.08 -16.94 4.87
CA CYS A 127 5.40 -15.69 4.61
C CYS A 127 6.35 -14.51 4.85
N ILE A 128 6.05 -13.39 4.20
CA ILE A 128 6.56 -12.07 4.52
C ILE A 128 5.54 -11.43 5.46
N CYS A 129 6.01 -11.03 6.65
CA CYS A 129 5.15 -10.59 7.73
C CYS A 129 5.06 -9.06 7.82
N PRO A 130 3.88 -8.51 8.14
CA PRO A 130 3.78 -7.10 8.46
C PRO A 130 4.51 -6.80 9.76
N ASP A 131 4.88 -5.53 9.93
CA ASP A 131 5.58 -5.07 11.12
C ASP A 131 4.80 -5.44 12.40
N GLY A 132 5.54 -5.95 13.40
CA GLY A 132 4.95 -6.45 14.64
C GLY A 132 4.56 -7.93 14.63
N TYR A 133 4.74 -8.65 13.51
CA TYR A 133 4.50 -10.09 13.41
C TYR A 133 5.74 -10.87 12.95
N ALA A 134 5.83 -12.12 13.37
CA ALA A 134 6.96 -13.01 13.12
C ALA A 134 6.54 -14.49 13.02
N GLY A 135 7.52 -15.34 12.72
CA GLY A 135 7.33 -16.77 12.44
C GLY A 135 7.15 -17.05 10.95
N ASN A 136 7.30 -18.32 10.54
CA ASN A 136 7.22 -18.70 9.13
C ASN A 136 5.85 -18.39 8.51
N LEU A 137 4.78 -18.35 9.30
CA LEU A 137 3.43 -18.07 8.84
C LEU A 137 2.89 -16.75 9.42
N CYS A 138 3.75 -15.90 9.98
CA CYS A 138 3.38 -14.66 10.66
C CYS A 138 2.42 -14.88 11.84
N GLN A 139 2.52 -16.04 12.50
CA GLN A 139 1.60 -16.48 13.54
C GLN A 139 1.92 -15.94 14.94
N TYR A 140 3.07 -15.30 15.13
CA TYR A 140 3.53 -14.76 16.42
C TYR A 140 3.66 -13.25 16.37
N TYR A 141 3.59 -12.60 17.54
CA TYR A 141 4.00 -11.20 17.67
C TYR A 141 5.52 -11.11 17.68
N ALA A 142 6.07 -10.18 16.89
CA ALA A 142 7.50 -9.89 16.91
C ALA A 142 7.87 -9.22 18.24
N PRO A 143 8.94 -9.66 18.93
CA PRO A 143 9.39 -8.98 20.14
C PRO A 143 9.79 -7.53 19.83
N HIS A 144 9.46 -6.60 20.74
CA HIS A 144 9.68 -5.15 20.57
C HIS A 144 11.12 -4.74 20.18
N ASN A 145 12.11 -5.60 20.41
CA ASN A 145 13.53 -5.35 20.14
C ASN A 145 14.01 -5.86 18.76
N GLU A 146 13.14 -6.43 17.93
CA GLU A 146 13.48 -6.87 16.56
C GLU A 146 12.94 -5.92 15.46
N GLN A 147 12.61 -4.67 15.81
CA GLN A 147 12.17 -3.67 14.83
C GLN A 147 13.26 -3.22 13.81
N SER A 148 14.40 -3.91 13.72
CA SER A 148 15.50 -3.48 12.83
C SER A 148 16.52 -4.55 12.39
N ILE A 149 16.18 -5.84 12.33
CA ILE A 149 17.15 -6.85 11.81
C ILE A 149 16.71 -7.55 10.52
N PHE A 150 15.42 -7.52 10.17
CA PHE A 150 15.00 -7.83 8.80
C PHE A 150 14.64 -6.55 8.05
N GLY A 151 15.57 -5.60 8.09
CA GLY A 151 15.85 -4.71 6.97
C GLY A 151 16.31 -5.53 5.76
N TYR A 152 15.47 -6.44 5.27
CA TYR A 152 15.54 -6.79 3.87
C TYR A 152 15.18 -5.50 3.14
N HIS A 153 16.22 -4.75 2.80
CA HIS A 153 16.24 -3.83 1.69
C HIS A 153 15.83 -4.63 0.45
N TYR A 154 14.55 -4.94 0.30
CA TYR A 154 13.93 -5.33 -0.95
C TYR A 154 13.89 -4.07 -1.82
N ARG A 155 15.08 -3.58 -2.21
CA ARG A 155 15.25 -2.55 -3.24
C ARG A 155 14.68 -3.01 -4.57
N TYR A 156 14.44 -4.31 -4.72
CA TYR A 156 13.90 -4.91 -5.90
C TYR A 156 12.89 -5.99 -5.52
N PHE A 157 11.69 -5.87 -6.10
CA PHE A 157 10.69 -6.91 -6.10
C PHE A 157 11.03 -7.87 -7.25
N TYR A 158 11.46 -9.09 -6.92
CA TYR A 158 11.71 -10.15 -7.88
C TYR A 158 10.90 -11.40 -7.45
N CYS A 159 10.12 -11.92 -8.39
CA CYS A 159 9.60 -13.27 -8.32
C CYS A 159 10.66 -14.17 -8.96
N TYR A 160 11.46 -14.89 -8.16
CA TYR A 160 12.31 -15.97 -8.70
C TYR A 160 11.55 -17.29 -8.72
#